data_AF-A0A7W0V2U9-F1
#
_entry.id   AF-A0A7W0V2U9-F1
#
_cell.length_a   1.000
_cell.length_b   1.000
_cell.length_c   1.000
_cell.angle_alpha   90.00
_cell.angle_beta   90.00
_cell.angle_gamma   90.00
#
_symmetry.space_group_name_H-M   'P 1'
#
loop_
_entity.id
_entity.type
_entity.pdbx_description
1 polymer ?
#
loop_
_entity_poly.entity_id
_entity_poly.type
_entity_poly.pdbx_seq_one_letter_code
_entity_poly.pdbx_strand_id
1 'polypeptide(L)' 'MTKSMQVDLPDKLADELKLLVEAGWFQSQEEAVRVALLEFVRRHRAELIERFQREDIAWALQHQESSKP' A
#
# COMPACT_ATOMS: atom_id res chain seq x y z
N MET A 1 10.33 -10.57 10.56
CA MET A 1 9.86 -9.63 11.61
C MET A 1 8.43 -9.25 11.28
N THR A 2 7.50 -9.34 12.24
CA THR A 2 6.12 -8.86 12.13
C THR A 2 5.98 -7.50 12.82
N LYS A 3 5.14 -6.63 12.24
CA LYS A 3 4.79 -5.31 12.79
C LYS A 3 3.27 -5.28 12.95
N SER A 4 2.78 -4.70 14.04
CA SER A 4 1.35 -4.47 14.29
C SER A 4 1.00 -3.00 14.04
N MET A 5 -0.25 -2.77 13.64
CA MET A 5 -0.82 -1.44 13.44
C MET A 5 -2.30 -1.51 13.82
N GLN A 6 -2.81 -0.47 14.47
CA GLN A 6 -4.24 -0.29 14.70
C GLN A 6 -4.78 0.71 13.67
N VAL A 7 -5.94 0.39 13.10
CA VAL A 7 -6.63 1.21 12.11
C VAL A 7 -8.11 1.21 12.42
N ASP A 8 -8.70 2.40 12.43
CA ASP A 8 -10.15 2.56 12.52
C ASP A 8 -10.75 2.30 11.14
N LEU A 9 -11.77 1.43 11.10
CA LEU A 9 -12.50 1.11 9.88
C LEU A 9 -13.94 1.60 10.03
N PRO A 10 -14.58 2.06 8.94
CA PRO A 10 -16.03 2.28 8.95
C PRO A 10 -16.77 0.99 9.34
N ASP A 11 -17.79 1.10 10.19
CA ASP A 11 -18.55 -0.06 10.71
C ASP A 11 -18.98 -1.02 9.59
N LYS A 12 -19.51 -0.48 8.49
CA LYS A 12 -19.94 -1.28 7.33
C LYS A 12 -18.82 -2.13 6.75
N LEU A 13 -17.60 -1.59 6.68
CA LEU A 13 -16.45 -2.31 6.15
C LEU A 13 -16.00 -3.42 7.10
N ALA A 14 -16.07 -3.18 8.42
CA ALA A 14 -15.80 -4.20 9.42
C ALA A 14 -16.84 -5.35 9.35
N ASP A 15 -18.11 -5.02 9.14
CA ASP A 15 -19.19 -6.00 8.96
C ASP A 15 -18.99 -6.85 7.70
N GLU A 16 -18.62 -6.23 6.57
CA GLU A 16 -18.27 -6.95 5.34
C GLU A 16 -17.09 -7.90 5.55
N LEU A 17 -16.07 -7.46 6.29
CA LEU A 17 -14.90 -8.28 6.63
C LEU A 17 -15.29 -9.49 7.47
N LYS A 18 -16.23 -9.31 8.41
CA LYS A 18 -16.78 -10.40 9.22
C LYS A 18 -17.54 -11.41 8.36
N LEU A 19 -18.38 -10.94 7.43
CA LEU A 19 -19.12 -11.78 6.49
C LEU A 19 -18.20 -12.67 5.64
N LEU A 20 -17.05 -12.13 5.19
CA LEU A 20 -16.07 -12.90 4.42
C LEU A 20 -15.49 -14.07 5.23
N VAL A 21 -15.24 -13.86 6.52
CA VAL A 21 -14.77 -14.91 7.43
C VAL A 21 -15.87 -15.92 7.72
N GLU A 22 -17.09 -15.47 8.01
CA GLU A 22 -18.25 -16.34 8.27
C GLU A 22 -18.60 -17.22 7.07
N ALA A 23 -18.43 -16.69 5.85
CA ALA A 23 -18.61 -17.42 4.61
C ALA A 23 -17.43 -18.37 4.27
N GLY A 24 -16.38 -18.41 5.10
CA GLY A 24 -15.26 -19.33 4.97
C GLY A 24 -14.22 -18.94 3.92
N TRP A 25 -14.25 -17.71 3.41
CA TRP A 25 -13.25 -17.22 2.45
C TRP A 25 -11.89 -16.96 3.11
N PHE A 26 -11.91 -16.59 4.39
CA PHE A 26 -10.71 -16.34 5.20
C PHE A 26 -10.88 -16.96 6.59
N GLN A 27 -9.76 -17.31 7.21
CA GLN A 27 -9.72 -17.88 8.57
C GLN A 27 -9.89 -16.81 9.66
N SER A 28 -9.53 -15.55 9.36
CA SER A 28 -9.71 -14.43 10.29
C SER A 28 -9.81 -13.09 9.56
N GLN A 29 -10.29 -12.07 10.26
CA GLN A 29 -10.36 -10.71 9.72
C GLN A 29 -8.96 -10.16 9.43
N GLU A 30 -7.99 -10.45 10.28
CA GLU A 30 -6.60 -10.04 10.10
C GLU A 30 -5.96 -10.70 8.87
N GLU A 31 -6.34 -11.94 8.54
CA GLU A 31 -5.90 -12.58 7.30
C GLU A 31 -6.45 -11.85 6.07
N ALA A 32 -7.75 -11.58 6.05
CA ALA A 32 -8.39 -10.84 4.98
C ALA A 32 -7.76 -9.44 4.78
N VAL A 33 -7.50 -8.70 5.86
CA VAL A 33 -6.81 -7.40 5.82
C VAL A 33 -5.38 -7.55 5.27
N ARG A 34 -4.63 -8.56 5.71
CA ARG A 34 -3.24 -8.79 5.22
C ARG A 34 -3.23 -9.08 3.72
N VAL A 35 -4.15 -9.90 3.24
CA VAL A 35 -4.29 -10.23 1.81
C VAL A 35 -4.69 -8.99 1.01
N ALA A 36 -5.69 -8.25 1.47
CA ALA A 36 -6.14 -7.02 0.81
C ALA A 36 -5.02 -5.97 0.70
N LEU A 37 -4.25 -5.77 1.78
CA LEU A 37 -3.11 -4.85 1.79
C LEU A 37 -2.00 -5.31 0.83
N LEU A 38 -1.69 -6.61 0.81
CA LEU A 38 -0.69 -7.15 -0.11
C LEU A 38 -1.10 -6.92 -1.56
N GLU A 39 -2.35 -7.23 -1.92
CA GLU A 39 -2.88 -7.04 -3.27
C GLU A 39 -2.91 -5.57 -3.67
N PHE A 40 -3.30 -4.68 -2.74
CA PHE A 40 -3.25 -3.24 -2.96
C PHE A 40 -1.83 -2.76 -3.27
N VAL A 41 -0.85 -3.10 -2.42
CA VAL A 41 0.55 -2.70 -2.64
C VAL A 41 1.08 -3.25 -3.96
N ARG A 42 0.79 -4.52 -4.29
CA ARG A 42 1.25 -5.13 -5.55
C ARG A 42 0.69 -4.40 -6.76
N ARG A 43 -0.59 -4.02 -6.74
CA ARG A 43 -1.25 -3.31 -7.84
C ARG A 43 -0.66 -1.93 -8.09
N HIS A 44 -0.28 -1.21 -7.03
CA HIS A 44 0.25 0.16 -7.12
C HIS A 44 1.77 0.22 -7.20
N ARG A 45 2.49 -0.90 -7.07
CA ARG A 45 3.96 -0.92 -7.01
C ARG A 45 4.62 -0.34 -8.26
N ALA A 46 4.09 -0.64 -9.44
CA ALA A 46 4.66 -0.16 -10.71
C ALA A 46 4.59 1.37 -10.82
N GLU A 47 3.41 1.94 -10.53
CA GLU A 47 3.18 3.38 -10.51
C GLU A 47 4.08 4.08 -9.47
N LEU A 48 4.22 3.48 -8.29
CA LEU A 48 5.07 4.03 -7.23
C LEU A 48 6.55 4.07 -7.65
N ILE A 49 7.04 3.00 -8.30
CA ILE A 49 8.42 2.94 -8.81
C ILE A 49 8.64 3.96 -9.91
N GLU A 50 7.70 4.07 -10.86
CA GLU A 50 7.79 5.05 -11.93
C GLU A 50 7.86 6.47 -11.37
N ARG A 51 7.03 6.79 -10.37
CA ARG A 51 7.05 8.11 -9.74
C ARG A 51 8.39 8.39 -9.07
N PHE A 52 8.93 7.46 -8.29
CA PHE A 52 10.23 7.63 -7.64
C PHE A 52 11.37 7.82 -8.65
N GLN A 53 11.37 7.07 -9.76
CA GLN A 53 12.37 7.26 -10.83
C GLN A 53 12.30 8.65 -11.46
N ARG A 54 11.09 9.17 -11.71
CA ARG A 54 10.89 10.53 -12.24
C ARG A 54 11.36 11.60 -11.26
N GLU A 55 11.06 11.43 -9.98
CA GLU A 55 11.51 12.32 -8.90
C GLU A 55 13.05 12.32 -8.80
N ASP A 56 13.71 11.15 -8.86
CA ASP A 56 15.16 11.03 -8.84
C ASP A 56 15.82 11.71 -10.07
N ILE A 57 15.26 11.54 -11.27
CA ILE A 57 15.75 12.19 -12.49
C ILE A 57 15.58 13.71 -12.38
N ALA A 58 14.40 14.19 -11.96
CA ALA A 58 14.12 15.62 -11.81
C ALA A 58 15.06 16.27 -10.80
N TRP A 59 15.32 15.58 -9.68
CA TRP A 59 16.30 16.01 -8.69
C TRP A 59 17.70 16.10 -9.30
N ALA A 60 18.16 15.08 -10.03
CA ALA A 60 19.48 15.08 -10.65
C ALA A 60 19.67 16.21 -11.67
N LEU A 61 18.63 16.50 -12.47
CA LEU A 61 18.64 17.61 -13.44
C LEU A 61 18.73 18.97 -12.74
N GLN A 62 17.97 19.21 -11.66
CA GLN A 62 18.08 20.45 -10.88
C GLN A 62 19.49 20.65 -10.29
N HIS A 63 20.15 19.58 -9.87
CA HIS A 63 21.51 19.63 -9.31
C HIS A 63 22.59 19.84 -10.38
N GLN A 64 22.38 19.34 -11.60
CA GLN A 64 23.25 19.65 -12.74
C GLN A 64 23.14 21.10 -13.20
N GLU A 65 21.93 21.67 -13.22
CA GLU A 65 21.72 23.06 -13.64
C GLU A 65 22.28 24.06 -12.63
N SER A 66 22.20 23.77 -11.33
CA SER A 66 22.77 24.59 -10.26
C SER A 66 24.30 24.44 -10.11
N SER A 67 24.91 23.49 -10.81
CA SER A 67 26.37 23.28 -10.85
C SER A 67 27.03 23.82 -12.13
N LYS A 68 26.30 24.48 -13.02
CA LYS A 68 26.89 25.21 -14.16
C LYS A 68 27.42 26.57 -13.67
N PRO A 69 28.68 26.94 -14.00
CA PRO A 69 29.30 28.20 -13.59
C PRO A 69 28.67 29.44 -14.25
#